data_AF-A0A7V7AH66-F1
#
_entry.id   AF-A0A7V7AH66-F1
#
_cell.length_a   1.000
_cell.length_b   1.000
_cell.length_c   1.000
_cell.angle_alpha   90.00
_cell.angle_beta   90.00
_cell.angle_gamma   90.00
#
_symmetry.space_group_name_H-M   'P 1'
#
loop_
_entity.id
_entity.type
_entity.pdbx_description
1 polymer ?
#
loop_
_entity_poly.entity_id
_entity_poly.type
_entity_poly.pdbx_seq_one_letter_code
_entity_poly.pdbx_strand_id
1 'polypeptide(L)' 'MMSSEERIMEAVKKASVDGKLSCTKARQLAAELGVPVRKIGEAADTAKIKIFACELGCF' A
#
# COMPACT_ATOMS: atom_id res chain seq x y z
N MET A 1 21.27 4.92 -6.08
CA MET A 1 20.49 5.09 -4.84
C MET A 1 19.24 4.24 -4.98
N MET A 2 19.06 3.22 -4.14
CA MET A 2 17.83 2.41 -4.17
C MET A 2 16.72 3.26 -3.56
N SER A 3 15.80 3.75 -4.39
CA SER A 3 14.76 4.68 -3.94
C SER A 3 13.81 3.97 -2.98
N SER A 4 13.50 4.62 -1.86
CA SER A 4 12.62 4.10 -0.80
C SER A 4 11.25 3.65 -1.34
N GLU A 5 10.83 4.23 -2.46
CA GLU A 5 9.61 3.90 -3.20
C GLU A 5 9.60 2.48 -3.77
N GLU A 6 10.75 1.92 -4.14
CA GLU A 6 10.81 0.58 -4.74
C GLU A 6 10.46 -0.51 -3.72
N ARG A 7 10.89 -0.36 -2.46
CA ARG A 7 10.50 -1.26 -1.37
C ARG A 7 9.01 -1.20 -1.10
N ILE A 8 8.44 0.00 -1.12
CA ILE A 8 7.01 0.20 -0.92
C ILE A 8 6.24 -0.41 -2.09
N MET A 9 6.64 -0.14 -3.34
CA MET A 9 6.01 -0.71 -4.52
C MET A 9 6.07 -2.24 -4.55
N GLU A 10 7.20 -2.86 -4.20
CA GLU A 10 7.31 -4.32 -4.17
C GLU A 10 6.40 -4.90 -3.09
N ALA A 11 6.37 -4.30 -1.92
CA ALA A 11 5.57 -4.78 -0.81
C ALA A 11 4.06 -4.59 -1.09
N VAL A 12 3.67 -3.45 -1.68
CA VAL A 12 2.32 -3.21 -2.19
C VAL A 12 1.98 -4.23 -3.28
N LYS A 13 2.87 -4.50 -4.24
CA LYS A 13 2.63 -5.53 -5.29
C LYS A 13 2.41 -6.90 -4.69
N LYS A 14 3.23 -7.32 -3.73
CA LYS A 14 3.10 -8.61 -3.03
C LYS A 14 1.80 -8.71 -2.25
N ALA A 15 1.36 -7.63 -1.61
CA ALA A 15 0.09 -7.63 -0.88
C ALA A 15 -1.13 -7.42 -1.78
N SER A 16 -0.96 -6.75 -2.93
CA SER A 16 -1.99 -6.56 -3.92
C SER A 16 -2.32 -7.88 -4.57
N VAL A 17 -3.62 -8.19 -4.64
CA VAL A 17 -4.14 -9.37 -5.32
C VAL A 17 -4.93 -8.84 -6.49
N ASP A 18 -4.53 -9.22 -7.72
CA ASP A 18 -5.26 -8.85 -8.94
C ASP A 18 -5.33 -7.33 -9.21
N GLY A 19 -4.26 -6.59 -8.86
CA GLY A 19 -4.21 -5.13 -8.99
C GLY A 19 -5.10 -4.39 -7.98
N LYS A 20 -5.54 -5.09 -6.92
CA LYS A 20 -6.32 -4.54 -5.81
C LYS A 20 -5.60 -4.74 -4.49
N LEU A 21 -5.54 -3.70 -3.66
CA LEU A 21 -4.93 -3.74 -2.33
C LEU A 21 -6.01 -3.40 -1.29
N SER A 22 -6.11 -4.16 -0.19
CA SER A 22 -7.02 -3.77 0.90
C SER A 22 -6.38 -2.71 1.81
N CYS A 23 -7.16 -1.76 2.33
CA CYS A 23 -6.66 -0.75 3.28
C CYS A 23 -6.03 -1.42 4.53
N THR A 24 -6.60 -2.54 4.97
CA THR A 24 -6.07 -3.36 6.07
C THR A 24 -4.68 -3.91 5.75
N LYS A 25 -4.46 -4.43 4.54
CA LYS A 25 -3.13 -4.89 4.09
C LYS A 25 -2.16 -3.72 3.94
N ALA A 26 -2.62 -2.58 3.41
CA ALA A 26 -1.81 -1.38 3.30
C ALA A 26 -1.33 -0.91 4.69
N ARG A 27 -2.20 -0.94 5.70
CA ARG A 27 -1.88 -0.62 7.10
C ARG A 27 -0.92 -1.62 7.74
N GLN A 28 -1.13 -2.92 7.53
CA GLN A 28 -0.19 -3.94 8.01
C GLN A 28 1.20 -3.72 7.43
N LEU A 29 1.29 -3.57 6.11
CA LEU A 29 2.54 -3.26 5.42
C LEU A 29 3.20 -1.98 5.93
N ALA A 30 2.41 -0.92 6.11
CA ALA A 30 2.88 0.35 6.65
C ALA A 30 3.48 0.16 8.05
N ALA A 31 2.84 -0.63 8.91
CA ALA A 31 3.34 -0.95 10.24
C ALA A 31 4.61 -1.83 10.20
N GLU A 32 4.65 -2.84 9.33
CA GLU A 32 5.82 -3.72 9.16
C GLU A 32 7.04 -3.00 8.60
N LEU A 33 6.83 -2.09 7.64
CA LEU A 33 7.89 -1.30 7.00
C LEU A 33 8.22 -0.02 7.79
N GLY A 34 7.44 0.33 8.81
CA GLY A 34 7.58 1.59 9.56
C GLY A 34 7.34 2.83 8.70
N VAL A 35 6.54 2.72 7.63
CA VAL A 35 6.21 3.83 6.72
C VAL A 35 4.75 4.26 6.90
N PRO A 36 4.41 5.54 6.68
CA PRO A 36 3.03 5.98 6.78
C PRO A 36 2.17 5.38 5.66
N VAL A 37 0.94 4.98 6.01
CA VAL A 37 -0.05 4.42 5.05
C VAL A 37 -0.33 5.36 3.88
N ARG A 38 -0.17 6.68 4.09
CA ARG A 38 -0.28 7.70 3.04
C ARG A 38 0.77 7.50 1.93
N LYS A 39 2.00 7.16 2.30
CA LYS A 39 3.09 6.85 1.36
C LYS A 39 2.82 5.55 0.59
N ILE A 40 2.24 4.55 1.27
CA ILE A 40 1.79 3.30 0.65
C ILE A 40 0.65 3.58 -0.33
N GLY A 41 -0.28 4.46 0.04
CA GLY A 41 -1.35 4.97 -0.83
C GLY A 41 -0.82 5.63 -2.08
N GLU A 42 0.07 6.62 -1.93
CA GLU A 42 0.70 7.31 -3.06
C GLU A 42 1.48 6.36 -3.98
N ALA A 43 2.22 5.40 -3.41
CA ALA A 43 2.94 4.39 -4.17
C ALA A 43 2.00 3.43 -4.91
N ALA A 44 0.91 3.00 -4.27
CA ALA A 44 -0.10 2.15 -4.89
C ALA A 44 -0.83 2.87 -6.03
N ASP A 45 -1.20 4.14 -5.82
CA ASP A 45 -1.87 4.97 -6.82
C ASP A 45 -0.96 5.20 -8.04
N THR A 46 0.31 5.52 -7.80
CA THR A 46 1.35 5.62 -8.83
C THR A 46 1.55 4.30 -9.57
N ALA A 47 1.48 3.17 -8.85
CA ALA A 47 1.57 1.83 -9.41
C ALA A 47 0.28 1.34 -10.12
N LYS A 48 -0.76 2.17 -10.22
CA LYS A 48 -2.10 1.83 -10.73
C LYS A 48 -2.78 0.67 -9.98
N ILE A 49 -2.43 0.47 -8.72
CA ILE A 49 -3.05 -0.53 -7.85
C ILE A 49 -4.24 0.13 -7.15
N LYS A 50 -5.44 -0.40 -7.37
CA LYS A 50 -6.63 0.13 -6.70
C LYS A 50 -6.63 -0.28 -5.23
N ILE A 51 -6.54 0.69 -4.33
CA ILE A 51 -6.84 0.44 -2.92
C ILE A 51 -8.35 0.34 -2.78
N PHE A 52 -8.83 -0.86 -2.47
CA PHE A 52 -10.22 -1.20 -2.23
C PHE A 52 -10.39 -1.54 -0.73
N ALA A 53 -11.61 -1.57 -0.21
CA ALA A 53 -11.85 -1.92 1.19
C ALA A 53 -11.19 -0.97 2.21
N CYS A 54 -11.63 0.30 2.25
CA CYS A 54 -11.72 1.00 3.54
C CYS A 54 -12.91 0.38 4.29
N GLU A 55 -12.76 -0.88 4.72
CA GLU A 55 -13.83 -1.68 5.35
C GLU A 55 -14.16 -1.24 6.79
N LEU A 56 -13.54 -0.15 7.23
CA LEU A 56 -13.99 0.59 8.40
C LEU A 56 -14.57 1.89 7.87
N GLY A 57 -15.87 2.08 8.04
CA GLY A 57 -16.48 3.42 8.05
C GLY A 57 -15.92 4.28 9.18
N CYS A 58 -14.61 4.53 9.16
CA CYS A 58 -13.85 5.41 10.03
C CYS A 58 -13.10 6.42 9.14
N PHE A 59 -13.90 7.30 8.54
CA PHE A 59 -13.59 8.44 7.66
C PHE A 59 -13.69 8.21 6.15
#